data_AF-A0AAU8CSV8-F1
#
_entry.id   AF-A0AAU8CSV8-F1
#
_cell.length_a   1.000
_cell.length_b   1.000
_cell.length_c   1.000
_cell.angle_alpha   90.00
_cell.angle_beta   90.00
_cell.angle_gamma   90.00
#
_symmetry.space_group_name_H-M   'P 1'
#
loop_
_entity.id
_entity.type
_entity.pdbx_description
1 polymer ?
#
loop_
_entity_poly.entity_id
_entity_poly.type
_entity_poly.pdbx_seq_one_letter_code
_entity_poly.pdbx_strand_id
1 'polypeptide(L)'
;MNSLSGISATPGDSNPERIQIQVTKAQAPQFQHTVGDTFASIEGYIAFDRGLYELRLVNASGASRNEQEIVAISVAPADDVLTVAGYNVENLDPVLERVERTPVGDPDDDVSGGKFSSIADHVVRLLGSPDILALQEVQDNDGGEYSEVVASDVTLTTLIDAIIDAGGPRYEPLSIDPIDDTYGGQPGGNIRVADLFNRLVSAPTPPVRVRSLRRRSAEAGSRSLRPSRFVTVR
;
A
#
# COMPACT_ATOMS: atom_id res chain seq x y z
N MET A 1 6.68 4.98 -21.57
CA MET A 1 6.17 4.05 -20.54
C MET A 1 7.35 3.35 -19.87
N ASN A 2 7.24 3.03 -18.58
CA ASN A 2 8.25 2.30 -17.82
C ASN A 2 8.18 0.79 -18.10
N SER A 3 9.03 0.01 -17.44
CA SER A 3 9.07 -1.46 -17.58
C SER A 3 7.77 -2.16 -17.17
N LEU A 4 6.86 -1.44 -16.50
CA LEU A 4 5.54 -1.94 -16.16
C LEU A 4 4.45 -1.46 -17.11
N SER A 5 4.81 -0.84 -18.24
CA SER A 5 3.88 -0.18 -19.17
C SER A 5 3.12 1.01 -18.57
N GLY A 6 3.50 1.46 -17.37
CA GLY A 6 2.97 2.67 -16.75
C GLY A 6 3.64 3.93 -17.31
N ILE A 7 2.99 5.08 -17.16
CA ILE A 7 3.57 6.38 -17.45
C ILE A 7 4.27 6.90 -16.18
N SER A 8 5.43 7.54 -16.35
CA SER A 8 6.28 7.96 -15.23
C SER A 8 6.60 9.43 -15.37
N ALA A 9 6.50 10.18 -14.28
CA ALA A 9 6.97 11.56 -14.26
C ALA A 9 8.48 11.59 -14.57
N THR A 10 8.88 12.54 -15.40
CA THR A 10 10.28 12.80 -15.70
C THR A 10 10.59 14.28 -15.44
N PRO A 11 11.86 14.66 -15.23
CA PRO A 11 12.21 16.06 -15.02
C PRO A 11 11.72 16.92 -16.20
N GLY A 12 10.82 17.87 -15.91
CA GLY A 12 10.22 18.76 -16.92
C GLY A 12 8.95 18.22 -17.57
N ASP A 13 8.53 17.00 -17.26
CA ASP A 13 7.32 16.38 -17.80
C ASP A 13 6.60 15.57 -16.72
N SER A 14 5.56 16.18 -16.14
CA SER A 14 4.67 15.55 -15.16
C SER A 14 3.58 14.70 -15.83
N ASN A 15 3.61 14.54 -17.15
CA ASN A 15 2.60 13.90 -17.99
C ASN A 15 1.22 14.59 -17.89
N PRO A 16 1.12 15.90 -18.21
CA PRO A 16 -0.15 16.63 -18.17
C PRO A 16 -1.20 16.08 -19.16
N GLU A 17 -0.80 15.27 -20.13
CA GLU A 17 -1.67 14.57 -21.08
C GLU A 17 -2.38 13.36 -20.50
N ARG A 18 -2.11 12.98 -19.24
CA ARG A 18 -2.85 11.93 -18.55
C ARG A 18 -4.26 12.39 -18.20
N ILE A 19 -5.24 11.57 -18.58
CA ILE A 19 -6.64 11.75 -18.18
C ILE A 19 -7.01 10.61 -17.24
N GLN A 20 -7.57 10.96 -16.07
CA GLN A 20 -8.12 9.98 -15.15
C GLN A 20 -9.42 9.42 -15.71
N ILE A 21 -9.60 8.09 -15.67
CA ILE A 21 -10.88 7.46 -15.94
C ILE A 21 -11.60 7.32 -14.60
N GLN A 22 -12.76 7.95 -14.49
CA GLN A 22 -13.57 7.93 -13.29
C GLN A 22 -14.74 6.97 -13.47
N VAL A 23 -14.81 5.98 -12.58
CA VAL A 23 -15.89 4.98 -12.52
C VAL A 23 -16.85 5.28 -11.36
N THR A 24 -18.09 4.82 -11.47
CA THR A 24 -19.08 4.85 -10.38
C THR A 24 -18.89 3.67 -9.42
N LYS A 25 -19.45 3.76 -8.20
CA LYS A 25 -19.47 2.63 -7.24
C LYS A 25 -20.04 1.34 -7.85
N ALA A 26 -21.06 1.46 -8.70
CA ALA A 26 -21.66 0.32 -9.40
C ALA A 26 -20.75 -0.29 -10.49
N GLN A 27 -19.89 0.53 -11.11
CA GLN A 27 -18.93 0.06 -12.13
C GLN A 27 -17.64 -0.51 -11.52
N ALA A 28 -17.24 -0.05 -10.33
CA ALA A 28 -15.97 -0.42 -9.73
C ALA A 28 -15.70 -1.94 -9.63
N PRO A 29 -16.67 -2.81 -9.23
CA PRO A 29 -16.42 -4.25 -9.19
C PRO A 29 -16.15 -4.89 -10.56
N GLN A 30 -16.64 -4.28 -11.64
CA GLN A 30 -16.50 -4.76 -13.02
C GLN A 30 -15.28 -4.17 -13.73
N PHE A 31 -14.70 -3.11 -13.19
CA PHE A 31 -13.61 -2.34 -13.79
C PHE A 31 -12.32 -2.47 -12.96
N GLN A 32 -11.91 -3.71 -12.72
CA GLN A 32 -10.71 -4.07 -11.96
C GLN A 32 -9.54 -4.33 -12.92
N HIS A 33 -8.65 -3.35 -13.04
CA HIS A 33 -7.54 -3.37 -14.01
C HIS A 33 -6.21 -3.03 -13.34
N THR A 34 -5.12 -3.55 -13.91
CA THR A 34 -3.77 -3.35 -13.42
C THR A 34 -2.95 -2.45 -14.33
N VAL A 35 -1.85 -1.90 -13.80
CA VAL A 35 -0.95 -1.03 -14.57
C VAL A 35 -0.48 -1.77 -15.83
N GLY A 36 -0.65 -1.10 -16.97
CA GLY A 36 -0.27 -1.62 -18.28
C GLY A 36 -1.35 -2.40 -19.00
N ASP A 37 -2.49 -2.71 -18.35
CA ASP A 37 -3.68 -3.18 -19.08
C ASP A 37 -4.08 -2.17 -20.15
N THR A 38 -4.54 -2.68 -21.28
CA THR A 38 -4.95 -1.84 -22.42
C THR A 38 -6.40 -2.12 -22.79
N PHE A 39 -7.01 -1.20 -23.55
CA PHE A 39 -8.37 -1.34 -24.04
C PHE A 39 -8.39 -1.01 -25.53
N ALA A 40 -9.19 -1.72 -26.31
CA ALA A 40 -9.46 -1.36 -27.69
C ALA A 40 -10.25 -0.04 -27.79
N SER A 41 -11.14 0.22 -26.82
CA SER A 41 -11.88 1.49 -26.73
C SER A 41 -12.27 1.82 -25.29
N ILE A 42 -12.29 3.11 -25.00
CA ILE A 42 -12.81 3.70 -23.76
C ILE A 42 -13.67 4.88 -24.17
N GLU A 43 -14.94 4.85 -23.77
CA GLU A 43 -15.94 5.84 -24.12
C GLU A 43 -16.49 6.47 -22.84
N GLY A 44 -16.61 7.80 -22.87
CA GLY A 44 -17.11 8.57 -21.77
C GLY A 44 -17.29 10.03 -22.15
N TYR A 45 -17.73 10.83 -21.19
CA TYR A 45 -17.77 12.27 -21.34
C TYR A 45 -16.68 12.91 -20.47
N ILE A 46 -16.14 14.02 -20.96
CA ILE A 46 -15.12 14.77 -20.21
C ILE A 46 -15.79 15.60 -19.13
N ALA A 47 -15.26 15.51 -17.93
CA ALA A 47 -15.62 16.34 -16.79
C ALA A 47 -14.36 17.02 -16.23
N PHE A 48 -14.58 17.99 -15.35
CA PHE A 48 -13.53 18.67 -14.61
C PHE A 48 -13.87 18.65 -13.13
N ASP A 49 -13.06 17.96 -12.33
CA ASP A 49 -13.25 17.82 -10.88
C ASP A 49 -11.89 17.94 -10.17
N ARG A 50 -11.88 18.57 -8.99
CA ARG A 50 -10.69 18.81 -8.15
C ARG A 50 -9.46 19.35 -8.91
N GLY A 51 -9.68 20.17 -9.94
CA GLY A 51 -8.61 20.76 -10.74
C GLY A 51 -8.05 19.89 -11.86
N LEU A 52 -8.66 18.74 -12.15
CA LEU A 52 -8.21 17.79 -13.17
C LEU A 52 -9.32 17.51 -14.18
N TYR A 53 -8.94 17.34 -15.46
CA TYR A 53 -9.82 16.77 -16.46
C TYR A 53 -9.87 15.25 -16.30
N GLU A 54 -11.07 14.71 -16.36
CA GLU A 54 -11.32 13.27 -16.20
C GLU A 54 -12.32 12.79 -17.27
N LEU A 55 -12.25 11.51 -17.63
CA LEU A 55 -13.23 10.84 -18.45
C LEU A 55 -14.17 10.06 -17.52
N ARG A 56 -15.45 10.45 -17.50
CA ARG A 56 -16.51 9.73 -16.79
C ARG A 56 -16.95 8.55 -17.64
N LEU A 57 -16.63 7.34 -17.18
CA LEU A 57 -16.76 6.12 -17.98
C LEU A 57 -18.23 5.81 -18.30
N VAL A 58 -18.52 5.65 -19.59
CA VAL A 58 -19.80 5.13 -20.10
C VAL A 58 -19.64 3.68 -20.53
N ASN A 59 -18.61 3.37 -21.31
CA ASN A 59 -18.34 2.04 -21.83
C ASN A 59 -16.83 1.82 -22.04
N ALA A 60 -16.38 0.57 -21.92
CA ALA A 60 -15.03 0.15 -22.28
C ALA A 60 -15.09 -1.24 -22.93
N SER A 61 -14.27 -1.47 -23.95
CA SER A 61 -14.25 -2.77 -24.62
C SER A 61 -12.85 -3.18 -25.09
N GLY A 62 -12.69 -4.49 -25.28
CA GLY A 62 -11.42 -5.08 -25.72
C GLY A 62 -10.31 -4.91 -24.69
N ALA A 63 -10.62 -5.12 -23.40
CA ALA A 63 -9.61 -5.14 -22.36
C ALA A 63 -8.59 -6.26 -22.64
N SER A 64 -7.31 -5.90 -22.64
CA SER A 64 -6.19 -6.83 -22.77
C SER A 64 -5.31 -6.68 -21.54
N ARG A 65 -5.17 -7.78 -20.81
CA ARG A 65 -4.40 -7.82 -19.58
C ARG A 65 -2.91 -7.80 -19.89
N ASN A 66 -2.19 -6.99 -19.13
CA ASN A 66 -0.74 -7.04 -19.09
C ASN A 66 -0.31 -8.14 -18.10
N GLU A 67 -0.01 -9.33 -18.62
CA GLU A 67 0.46 -10.45 -17.81
C GLU A 67 1.88 -10.16 -17.32
N GLN A 68 1.97 -9.55 -16.14
CA GLN A 68 3.24 -9.33 -15.46
C GLN A 68 3.48 -10.43 -14.43
N GLU A 69 4.66 -11.03 -14.52
CA GLU A 69 5.14 -11.93 -13.48
C GLU A 69 5.46 -11.12 -12.22
N ILE A 70 4.81 -11.45 -11.11
CA ILE A 70 5.17 -10.94 -9.80
C ILE A 70 6.44 -11.65 -9.37
N VAL A 71 7.56 -10.94 -9.39
CA VAL A 71 8.86 -11.51 -9.04
C VAL A 71 9.12 -11.35 -7.55
N ALA A 72 9.24 -12.48 -6.85
CA ALA A 72 9.69 -12.50 -5.46
C ALA A 72 11.16 -12.07 -5.36
N ILE A 73 11.52 -11.48 -4.22
CA ILE A 73 12.91 -11.16 -3.91
C ILE A 73 13.73 -12.44 -3.81
N SER A 74 14.87 -12.46 -4.49
CA SER A 74 15.82 -13.59 -4.52
C SER A 74 17.00 -13.40 -3.57
N VAL A 75 16.97 -12.39 -2.71
CA VAL A 75 18.04 -12.15 -1.72
C VAL A 75 17.89 -13.18 -0.61
N ALA A 76 18.86 -14.10 -0.54
CA ALA A 76 18.95 -15.01 0.60
C ALA A 76 19.32 -14.23 1.87
N PRO A 77 18.76 -14.57 3.04
CA PRO A 77 19.21 -14.04 4.32
C PRO A 77 20.72 -14.24 4.50
N ALA A 78 21.41 -13.24 5.03
CA ALA A 78 22.83 -13.30 5.35
C ALA A 78 23.10 -12.52 6.64
N ASP A 79 23.97 -13.06 7.50
CA ASP A 79 24.22 -12.53 8.86
C ASP A 79 24.80 -11.10 8.88
N ASP A 80 25.38 -10.63 7.78
CA ASP A 80 25.98 -9.31 7.61
C ASP A 80 25.14 -8.37 6.73
N VAL A 81 23.87 -8.69 6.53
CA VAL A 81 22.96 -7.93 5.68
C VAL A 81 21.68 -7.58 6.43
N LEU A 82 21.37 -6.28 6.49
CA LEU A 82 20.06 -5.81 6.93
C LEU A 82 19.16 -5.59 5.71
N THR A 83 18.00 -6.24 5.73
CA THR A 83 16.96 -6.11 4.72
C THR A 83 15.83 -5.19 5.21
N VAL A 84 15.51 -4.19 4.40
CA VAL A 84 14.44 -3.23 4.69
C VAL A 84 13.48 -3.17 3.52
N ALA A 85 12.18 -3.30 3.78
CA ALA A 85 11.14 -3.11 2.78
C ALA A 85 10.14 -2.04 3.22
N GLY A 86 9.68 -1.23 2.28
CA GLY A 86 8.50 -0.37 2.46
C GLY A 86 7.24 -1.05 1.96
N TYR A 87 6.14 -0.92 2.69
CA TYR A 87 4.85 -1.45 2.26
C TYR A 87 3.71 -0.52 2.71
N ASN A 88 2.89 -0.07 1.77
CA ASN A 88 1.67 0.68 2.08
C ASN A 88 0.53 -0.34 2.28
N VAL A 89 -0.10 -0.31 3.45
CA VAL A 89 -1.17 -1.25 3.84
C VAL A 89 -2.57 -0.69 3.57
N GLU A 90 -2.67 0.53 3.04
CA GLU A 90 -3.88 1.19 2.55
C GLU A 90 -4.95 1.36 3.62
N ASN A 91 -4.70 2.24 4.60
CA ASN A 91 -5.60 2.53 5.74
C ASN A 91 -5.96 1.31 6.59
N LEU A 92 -5.06 0.34 6.70
CA LEU A 92 -5.32 -0.95 7.34
C LEU A 92 -5.86 -0.80 8.76
N ASP A 93 -7.06 -1.33 9.02
CA ASP A 93 -7.69 -1.41 10.34
C ASP A 93 -8.28 -2.81 10.62
N PRO A 94 -8.53 -3.17 11.89
CA PRO A 94 -8.96 -4.51 12.28
C PRO A 94 -10.48 -4.62 12.47
N VAL A 95 -11.29 -3.64 12.06
CA VAL A 95 -12.72 -3.60 12.37
C VAL A 95 -13.59 -3.72 11.12
N LEU A 96 -14.85 -4.04 11.37
CA LEU A 96 -15.91 -3.80 10.40
C LEU A 96 -16.58 -2.51 10.85
N GLU A 97 -16.44 -1.47 10.04
CA GLU A 97 -16.82 -0.12 10.43
C GLU A 97 -18.34 0.07 10.34
N ARG A 98 -18.89 0.85 11.26
CA ARG A 98 -20.30 1.24 11.22
C ARG A 98 -20.47 2.39 10.23
N VAL A 99 -21.28 2.16 9.22
CA VAL A 99 -21.64 3.14 8.18
C VAL A 99 -22.08 4.49 8.78
N GLU A 100 -22.80 4.49 9.90
CA GLU A 100 -23.28 5.73 10.54
C GLU A 100 -22.19 6.49 11.29
N ARG A 101 -21.03 5.85 11.54
CA ARG A 101 -19.87 6.43 12.22
C ARG A 101 -18.73 6.78 11.27
N THR A 102 -18.83 6.47 9.98
CA THR A 102 -17.81 6.80 9.00
C THR A 102 -18.19 8.02 8.15
N PRO A 103 -17.21 8.73 7.55
CA PRO A 103 -17.50 9.83 6.65
C PRO A 103 -18.29 9.36 5.42
N VAL A 104 -19.41 10.01 5.13
CA VAL A 104 -20.21 9.79 3.89
C VAL A 104 -20.69 8.33 3.71
N GLY A 105 -20.80 7.55 4.78
CA GLY A 105 -21.27 6.16 4.73
C GLY A 105 -20.41 5.27 3.83
N ASP A 106 -19.09 5.43 3.95
CA ASP A 106 -18.08 4.73 3.14
C ASP A 106 -17.16 3.91 4.06
N PRO A 107 -17.65 2.80 4.64
CA PRO A 107 -16.82 1.95 5.48
C PRO A 107 -15.70 1.28 4.66
N ASP A 108 -14.52 1.17 5.25
CA ASP A 108 -13.34 0.45 4.74
C ASP A 108 -13.17 -0.87 5.53
N ASP A 109 -13.89 -1.92 5.12
CA ASP A 109 -13.97 -3.17 5.90
C ASP A 109 -12.83 -4.14 5.59
N ASP A 110 -11.62 -3.84 6.06
CA ASP A 110 -10.39 -4.53 5.70
C ASP A 110 -10.27 -5.97 6.23
N VAL A 111 -10.87 -6.25 7.40
CA VAL A 111 -10.88 -7.61 7.98
C VAL A 111 -11.80 -8.55 7.24
N SER A 112 -12.91 -8.06 6.67
CA SER A 112 -13.83 -8.91 5.91
C SER A 112 -13.29 -9.34 4.55
N GLY A 113 -12.35 -8.56 3.99
CA GLY A 113 -11.80 -8.75 2.65
C GLY A 113 -10.61 -9.71 2.55
N GLY A 114 -10.11 -10.25 3.66
CA GLY A 114 -8.89 -11.07 3.68
C GLY A 114 -7.60 -10.27 3.44
N LYS A 115 -7.65 -8.95 3.61
CA LYS A 115 -6.54 -8.03 3.31
C LYS A 115 -5.31 -8.32 4.17
N PHE A 116 -5.49 -8.55 5.47
CA PHE A 116 -4.40 -8.96 6.38
C PHE A 116 -3.65 -10.20 5.88
N SER A 117 -4.39 -11.23 5.47
CA SER A 117 -3.81 -12.46 4.93
C SER A 117 -3.08 -12.21 3.60
N SER A 118 -3.66 -11.41 2.70
CA SER A 118 -2.99 -11.04 1.45
C SER A 118 -1.70 -10.23 1.68
N ILE A 119 -1.70 -9.29 2.63
CA ILE A 119 -0.51 -8.52 2.99
C ILE A 119 0.54 -9.44 3.60
N ALA A 120 0.14 -10.32 4.53
CA ALA A 120 1.03 -11.31 5.13
C ALA A 120 1.69 -12.21 4.08
N ASP A 121 0.92 -12.70 3.10
CA ASP A 121 1.43 -13.48 1.98
C ASP A 121 2.44 -12.70 1.13
N HIS A 122 2.21 -11.40 0.89
CA HIS A 122 3.19 -10.56 0.20
C HIS A 122 4.47 -10.40 1.03
N VAL A 123 4.36 -10.15 2.32
CA VAL A 123 5.51 -10.01 3.23
C VAL A 123 6.34 -11.30 3.24
N VAL A 124 5.71 -12.46 3.35
CA VAL A 124 6.42 -13.74 3.46
C VAL A 124 6.95 -14.19 2.09
N ARG A 125 6.10 -14.24 1.07
CA ARG A 125 6.41 -14.91 -0.21
C ARG A 125 7.03 -14.00 -1.25
N LEU A 126 6.72 -12.70 -1.24
CA LEU A 126 7.24 -11.76 -2.23
C LEU A 126 8.41 -10.95 -1.70
N LEU A 127 8.31 -10.47 -0.45
CA LEU A 127 9.35 -9.67 0.18
C LEU A 127 10.42 -10.49 0.90
N GLY A 128 10.17 -11.78 1.13
CA GLY A 128 11.11 -12.68 1.77
C GLY A 128 11.28 -12.44 3.27
N SER A 129 10.27 -11.89 3.96
CA SER A 129 10.30 -11.56 5.39
C SER A 129 11.49 -10.66 5.80
N PRO A 130 11.49 -9.38 5.41
CA PRO A 130 12.59 -8.46 5.69
C PRO A 130 12.85 -8.27 7.18
N ASP A 131 14.05 -7.83 7.57
CA ASP A 131 14.38 -7.57 8.98
C ASP A 131 13.62 -6.37 9.54
N ILE A 132 13.40 -5.37 8.68
CA ILE A 132 12.57 -4.19 8.98
C ILE A 132 11.53 -4.04 7.88
N LEU A 133 10.26 -4.01 8.28
CA LEU A 133 9.15 -3.68 7.40
C LEU A 133 8.59 -2.30 7.81
N ALA A 134 8.85 -1.30 6.98
CA ALA A 134 8.37 0.07 7.16
C ALA A 134 6.98 0.22 6.52
N LEU A 135 5.96 0.26 7.36
CA LEU A 135 4.56 0.36 6.97
C LEU A 135 4.15 1.82 6.76
N GLN A 136 3.38 2.07 5.71
CA GLN A 136 2.62 3.30 5.53
C GLN A 136 1.13 2.99 5.56
N GLU A 137 0.37 3.99 5.99
CA GLU A 137 -1.07 3.96 6.04
C GLU A 137 -1.66 2.93 7.02
N VAL A 138 -1.08 2.82 8.22
CA VAL A 138 -1.65 2.03 9.32
C VAL A 138 -2.72 2.86 10.03
N GLN A 139 -3.92 2.30 10.22
CA GLN A 139 -5.06 2.98 10.81
C GLN A 139 -5.29 2.61 12.29
N ASP A 140 -6.16 3.37 12.94
CA ASP A 140 -6.54 3.22 14.34
C ASP A 140 -7.18 1.86 14.58
N ASN A 141 -7.22 1.45 15.84
CA ASN A 141 -7.84 0.19 16.27
C ASN A 141 -9.34 0.11 15.92
N ASP A 142 -9.99 1.25 15.64
CA ASP A 142 -11.39 1.36 15.25
C ASP A 142 -11.59 1.99 13.86
N GLY A 143 -10.55 1.99 13.01
CA GLY A 143 -10.66 2.44 11.63
C GLY A 143 -10.74 3.97 11.52
N GLY A 144 -11.56 4.43 10.58
CA GLY A 144 -11.99 5.81 10.40
C GLY A 144 -13.38 6.10 10.99
N GLU A 145 -13.84 5.32 11.97
CA GLU A 145 -15.03 5.67 12.75
C GLU A 145 -14.77 6.94 13.58
N TYR A 146 -15.66 7.94 13.54
CA TYR A 146 -15.54 9.13 14.39
C TYR A 146 -15.47 8.76 15.88
N SER A 147 -14.29 8.92 16.47
CA SER A 147 -13.98 8.59 17.87
C SER A 147 -12.77 9.43 18.36
N GLU A 148 -12.30 9.17 19.58
CA GLU A 148 -11.05 9.76 20.12
C GLU A 148 -9.90 8.72 20.15
N VAL A 149 -10.08 7.57 19.49
CA VAL A 149 -9.10 6.47 19.49
C VAL A 149 -8.00 6.81 18.50
N VAL A 150 -6.77 6.87 19.01
CA VAL A 150 -5.55 7.12 18.21
C VAL A 150 -4.56 5.97 18.23
N ALA A 151 -4.86 4.92 18.99
CA ALA A 151 -3.98 3.76 19.15
C ALA A 151 -4.12 2.81 17.95
N SER A 152 -3.01 2.19 17.54
CA SER A 152 -2.95 1.22 16.42
C SER A 152 -2.36 -0.13 16.82
N ASP A 153 -2.27 -0.43 18.12
CA ASP A 153 -1.62 -1.64 18.64
C ASP A 153 -2.39 -2.92 18.29
N VAL A 154 -3.72 -2.87 18.24
CA VAL A 154 -4.56 -3.98 17.78
C VAL A 154 -4.34 -4.21 16.29
N THR A 155 -4.42 -3.16 15.48
CA THR A 155 -4.16 -3.20 14.03
C THR A 155 -2.83 -3.89 13.72
N LEU A 156 -1.75 -3.43 14.37
CA LEU A 156 -0.41 -3.96 14.16
C LEU A 156 -0.28 -5.40 14.65
N THR A 157 -0.87 -5.74 15.80
CA THR A 157 -0.86 -7.11 16.32
C THR A 157 -1.59 -8.07 15.39
N THR A 158 -2.75 -7.67 14.85
CA THR A 158 -3.50 -8.48 13.87
C THR A 158 -2.69 -8.75 12.60
N LEU A 159 -1.93 -7.76 12.10
CA LEU A 159 -1.04 -7.97 10.97
C LEU A 159 0.14 -8.89 11.30
N ILE A 160 0.74 -8.73 12.48
CA ILE A 160 1.85 -9.60 12.93
C ILE A 160 1.37 -11.05 13.05
N ASP A 161 0.20 -11.29 13.61
CA ASP A 161 -0.36 -12.63 13.75
C ASP A 161 -0.66 -13.24 12.37
N ALA A 162 -1.21 -12.47 11.43
CA ALA A 162 -1.41 -12.93 10.05
C ALA A 162 -0.09 -13.30 9.35
N ILE A 163 0.98 -12.53 9.58
CA ILE A 163 2.33 -12.84 9.07
C ILE A 163 2.85 -14.16 9.65
N ILE A 164 2.66 -14.40 10.95
CA ILE A 164 3.05 -15.65 11.60
C ILE A 164 2.28 -16.83 10.99
N ASP A 165 0.98 -16.68 10.80
CA ASP A 165 0.12 -17.71 10.20
C ASP A 165 0.52 -18.02 8.74
N ALA A 166 1.00 -17.02 8.00
CA ALA A 166 1.56 -17.20 6.65
C ALA A 166 2.95 -17.87 6.63
N GLY A 167 3.54 -18.13 7.80
CA GLY A 167 4.85 -18.77 7.98
C GLY A 167 6.03 -17.80 8.14
N GLY A 168 5.75 -16.51 8.39
CA GLY A 168 6.75 -15.47 8.61
C GLY A 168 7.24 -15.38 10.06
N PRO A 169 8.19 -14.46 10.34
CA PRO A 169 8.69 -14.23 11.68
C PRO A 169 7.69 -13.46 12.54
N ARG A 170 7.83 -13.57 13.87
CA ARG A 170 7.17 -12.65 14.80
C ARG A 170 7.94 -11.32 14.80
N TYR A 171 7.30 -10.29 14.28
CA TYR A 171 7.81 -8.92 14.36
C TYR A 171 7.44 -8.25 15.68
N GLU A 172 8.12 -7.15 15.95
CA GLU A 172 7.77 -6.20 17.01
C GLU A 172 7.43 -4.84 16.43
N PRO A 173 6.30 -4.24 16.83
CA PRO A 173 5.88 -2.96 16.31
C PRO A 173 6.57 -1.80 17.02
N LEU A 174 6.90 -0.76 16.25
CA LEU A 174 7.19 0.58 16.71
C LEU A 174 6.24 1.53 15.98
N SER A 175 5.40 2.19 16.76
CA SER A 175 4.47 3.21 16.29
C SER A 175 4.41 4.32 17.34
N ILE A 176 4.05 5.52 16.90
CA ILE A 176 3.79 6.66 17.77
C ILE A 176 2.36 7.10 17.49
N ASP A 177 1.54 7.13 18.53
CA ASP A 177 0.17 7.59 18.41
C ASP A 177 0.17 9.07 17.98
N PRO A 178 -0.54 9.41 16.89
CA PRO A 178 -0.69 10.77 16.43
C PRO A 178 -1.57 11.59 17.37
N ILE A 179 -1.61 12.90 17.13
CA ILE A 179 -2.63 13.76 17.74
C ILE A 179 -3.92 13.56 16.94
N ASP A 180 -5.01 13.35 17.66
CA ASP A 180 -6.33 13.08 17.10
C ASP A 180 -6.78 14.11 16.04
N ASP A 181 -7.28 13.62 14.91
CA ASP A 181 -7.79 14.36 13.74
C ASP A 181 -6.83 15.39 13.13
N THR A 182 -5.52 15.28 13.38
CA THR A 182 -4.53 16.25 12.85
C THR A 182 -3.69 15.75 11.68
N TYR A 183 -3.62 14.43 11.47
CA TYR A 183 -2.78 13.80 10.44
C TYR A 183 -3.53 12.65 9.75
N GLY A 184 -3.00 12.13 8.64
CA GLY A 184 -3.50 10.92 7.99
C GLY A 184 -4.50 11.14 6.85
N GLY A 185 -5.27 12.23 6.86
CA GLY A 185 -6.04 12.70 5.69
C GLY A 185 -7.35 11.96 5.40
N GLN A 186 -7.67 10.87 6.12
CA GLN A 186 -9.01 10.30 6.21
C GLN A 186 -9.76 10.99 7.36
N PRO A 187 -10.96 11.54 7.16
CA PRO A 187 -11.71 12.11 8.27
C PRO A 187 -12.10 11.02 9.29
N GLY A 188 -11.98 11.33 10.59
CA GLY A 188 -12.34 10.40 11.68
C GLY A 188 -11.31 9.31 11.98
N GLY A 189 -10.18 9.26 11.26
CA GLY A 189 -9.11 8.31 11.51
C GLY A 189 -7.73 8.95 11.40
N ASN A 190 -6.76 8.37 12.09
CA ASN A 190 -5.46 8.98 12.35
C ASN A 190 -4.29 8.26 11.66
N ILE A 191 -4.39 8.07 10.34
CA ILE A 191 -3.44 7.25 9.56
C ILE A 191 -1.97 7.61 9.83
N ARG A 192 -1.14 6.59 10.11
CA ARG A 192 0.27 6.74 10.50
C ARG A 192 1.24 5.84 9.74
N VAL A 193 2.53 6.04 10.01
CA VAL A 193 3.60 5.10 9.67
C VAL A 193 3.93 4.25 10.89
N ALA A 194 4.35 3.01 10.67
CA ALA A 194 4.84 2.12 11.73
C ALA A 194 5.97 1.24 11.19
N ASP A 195 6.91 0.85 12.05
CA ASP A 195 7.98 -0.08 11.70
C ASP A 195 7.77 -1.42 12.42
N LEU A 196 7.95 -2.53 11.71
CA LEU A 196 7.95 -3.88 12.27
C LEU A 196 9.38 -4.46 12.24
N PHE A 197 9.90 -4.86 13.40
CA PHE A 197 11.28 -5.35 13.58
C PHE A 197 11.36 -6.84 13.86
N ASN A 198 12.20 -7.56 13.11
CA ASN A 198 12.52 -8.96 13.39
C ASN A 198 13.70 -9.02 14.39
N ARG A 199 13.42 -9.18 15.69
CA ARG A 199 14.46 -9.19 16.75
C ARG A 199 15.51 -10.28 16.62
N LEU A 200 15.20 -11.40 15.95
CA LEU A 200 16.13 -12.54 15.86
C LEU A 200 17.32 -12.27 14.93
N VAL A 201 17.24 -11.25 14.08
CA VAL A 201 18.30 -10.86 13.14
C VAL A 201 18.88 -9.47 13.46
N SER A 202 18.10 -8.58 14.09
CA SER A 202 18.44 -7.15 14.27
C SER A 202 19.21 -6.79 15.55
N ALA A 203 19.93 -7.72 16.18
CA ALA A 203 20.76 -7.39 17.34
C ALA A 203 21.87 -6.38 16.95
N PRO A 204 22.07 -5.26 17.69
CA PRO A 204 22.96 -4.20 17.26
C PRO A 204 24.44 -4.58 17.43
N THR A 205 25.14 -4.79 16.32
CA THR A 205 26.62 -4.72 16.22
C THR A 205 27.01 -3.32 15.67
N PRO A 206 28.08 -2.66 16.17
CA PRO A 206 28.33 -1.23 15.88
C PRO A 206 28.96 -1.00 14.48
N PRO A 207 29.05 0.27 14.04
CA PRO A 207 28.13 0.88 13.10
C PRO A 207 28.25 0.32 11.66
N VAL A 208 27.10 -0.03 11.07
CA VAL A 208 26.97 -0.47 9.68
C VAL A 208 27.06 0.72 8.71
N ARG A 209 27.81 0.58 7.61
CA ARG A 209 27.96 1.63 6.58
C ARG A 209 26.81 1.55 5.59
N VAL A 210 25.76 2.34 5.80
CA VAL A 210 24.64 2.42 4.86
C VAL A 210 25.10 2.83 3.45
N ARG A 211 25.06 1.88 2.51
CA ARG A 211 25.32 2.12 1.09
C ARG A 211 24.06 1.82 0.29
N SER A 212 23.30 2.87 -0.05
CA SER A 212 22.09 2.73 -0.85
C SER A 212 22.41 2.18 -2.25
N LEU A 213 21.92 0.98 -2.58
CA LEU A 213 21.84 0.54 -3.97
C LEU A 213 20.55 1.09 -4.56
N ARG A 214 20.65 2.21 -5.30
CA ARG A 214 19.54 2.72 -6.10
C ARG A 214 19.39 1.86 -7.35
N ARG A 215 18.30 1.08 -7.46
CA ARG A 215 17.72 0.82 -8.78
C ARG A 215 16.92 2.07 -9.16
N ARG A 216 17.20 2.66 -10.33
CA ARG A 216 16.38 3.78 -10.84
C ARG A 216 14.99 3.22 -11.11
N SER A 217 14.00 3.68 -10.36
CA SER A 217 12.58 3.46 -10.67
C SER A 217 11.84 4.77 -10.47
N ALA A 218 10.98 5.02 -11.45
CA ALA A 218 10.04 6.13 -11.52
C ALA A 218 9.21 6.30 -10.26
N GLU A 219 8.85 7.56 -10.00
CA GLU A 219 7.89 7.96 -8.98
C GLU A 219 6.56 7.24 -9.15
N ALA A 220 6.10 6.59 -8.07
CA ALA A 220 4.81 5.94 -8.01
C ALA A 220 3.77 6.96 -7.48
N GLY A 221 2.81 7.29 -8.34
CA GLY A 221 1.51 7.79 -7.95
C GLY A 221 0.45 6.77 -8.37
N SER A 222 -0.07 6.01 -7.42
CA SER A 222 -1.34 5.27 -7.48
C SER A 222 -1.51 4.48 -6.17
N ARG A 223 -2.68 4.61 -5.51
CA ARG A 223 -3.12 3.83 -4.35
C ARG A 223 -3.36 2.39 -4.79
N SER A 224 -2.35 1.55 -4.66
CA SER A 224 -2.42 0.12 -4.94
C SER A 224 -1.44 -0.56 -4.00
N LEU A 225 -1.91 -1.55 -3.23
CA LEU A 225 -1.11 -2.46 -2.40
C LEU A 225 0.07 -3.00 -3.21
N ARG A 226 1.24 -2.34 -3.11
CA ARG A 226 2.44 -2.76 -3.81
C ARG A 226 3.66 -2.62 -2.93
N PRO A 227 4.49 -3.67 -2.84
CA PRO A 227 5.77 -3.59 -2.16
C PRO A 227 6.63 -2.49 -2.79
N SER A 228 7.07 -1.54 -1.98
CA SER A 228 7.83 -0.38 -2.41
C SER A 228 9.22 -0.40 -1.80
N ARG A 229 10.23 -0.51 -2.67
CA ARG A 229 11.67 -0.39 -2.38
C ARG A 229 12.21 -1.38 -1.34
N PHE A 230 13.11 -2.24 -1.82
CA PHE A 230 14.00 -3.03 -0.97
C PHE A 230 15.34 -2.31 -0.86
N VAL A 231 15.82 -2.08 0.36
CA VAL A 231 17.16 -1.55 0.61
C VAL A 231 17.95 -2.62 1.35
N THR A 232 19.06 -3.02 0.74
CA THR A 232 20.06 -3.87 1.36
C THR A 232 21.14 -2.98 1.95
N VAL A 233 21.37 -3.09 3.25
CA VAL A 233 22.44 -2.37 3.97
C VAL A 233 23.51 -3.40 4.36
N ARG A 234 24.77 -3.13 3.99
CA ARG A 234 25.97 -3.91 4.35
C ARG A 234 26.87 -3.10 5.26
#